data_AF-A0A7K0IDV4-F1
#
_entry.id   AF-A0A7K0IDV4-F1
#
_cell.length_a   1.000
_cell.length_b   1.000
_cell.length_c   1.000
_cell.angle_alpha   90.00
_cell.angle_beta   90.00
_cell.angle_gamma   90.00
#
_symmetry.space_group_name_H-M   'P 1'
#
loop_
_entity.id
_entity.type
_entity.pdbx_description
1 polymer ?
#
loop_
_entity_poly.entity_id
_entity_poly.type
_entity_poly.pdbx_seq_one_letter_code
_entity_poly.pdbx_strand_id
1 'polypeptide(L)' 'MYPREDLRRALALYAVTDRAWLGERTLAACVEEALAGGATFVQLREKEAPRAEVVLRARALAPLCRAAGVPFVVND' A
#
# COMPACT_ATOMS: atom_id res chain seq x y z
N MET A 1 -18.99 2.16 -1.86
CA MET A 1 -18.66 1.46 -0.60
C MET A 1 -18.29 0.04 -0.99
N TYR A 2 -17.17 -0.52 -0.50
CA TYR A 2 -16.79 -1.89 -0.83
C TYR A 2 -17.82 -2.88 -0.26
N PRO A 3 -18.38 -3.79 -1.07
CA PRO A 3 -19.24 -4.87 -0.56
C PRO A 3 -18.51 -5.68 0.52
N ARG A 4 -19.25 -6.18 1.52
CA ARG A 4 -18.67 -6.88 2.68
C ARG A 4 -17.82 -8.10 2.27
N GLU A 5 -18.25 -8.85 1.26
CA GLU A 5 -17.50 -10.00 0.75
C GLU A 5 -16.21 -9.61 0.04
N ASP A 6 -16.23 -8.53 -0.74
CA ASP A 6 -15.03 -8.03 -1.42
C ASP A 6 -14.01 -7.49 -0.42
N LEU A 7 -14.48 -6.82 0.63
CA LEU A 7 -13.62 -6.39 1.73
C LEU A 7 -13.00 -7.61 2.45
N ARG A 8 -13.78 -8.67 2.70
CA ARG A 8 -13.27 -9.90 3.33
C ARG A 8 -12.20 -10.57 2.46
N ARG A 9 -12.39 -10.62 1.14
CA ARG A 9 -11.39 -11.15 0.19
C ARG A 9 -10.13 -10.29 0.16
N ALA A 10 -10.28 -8.96 0.15
CA ALA A 10 -9.15 -8.04 0.16
C ALA A 10 -8.30 -8.19 1.43
N LEU A 11 -8.88 -8.50 2.58
CA LEU A 11 -8.15 -8.65 3.85
C LEU A 11 -7.40 -10.00 4.02
N ALA A 12 -7.34 -10.86 2.99
CA ALA A 12 -6.68 -12.17 3.07
C ALA A 12 -5.15 -12.07 3.26
N LEU A 13 -4.49 -11.21 2.47
CA LEU A 13 -3.07 -10.87 2.62
C LEU A 13 -2.90 -9.34 2.63
N TYR A 14 -2.71 -8.80 3.82
CA TYR A 14 -2.63 -7.37 4.05
C TYR A 14 -1.17 -6.92 4.21
N ALA A 15 -0.64 -6.26 3.18
CA ALA A 15 0.68 -5.62 3.23
C ALA A 15 0.63 -4.24 3.90
N VAL A 16 1.50 -4.02 4.89
CA VAL A 16 1.70 -2.72 5.55
C VAL A 16 3.12 -2.26 5.24
N THR A 17 3.26 -1.03 4.73
CA THR A 17 4.57 -0.48 4.38
C THR A 17 5.35 -0.07 5.62
N ASP A 18 6.68 -0.23 5.57
CA ASP A 18 7.59 0.34 6.55
C ASP A 18 8.91 0.74 5.86
N ARG A 19 9.32 1.99 6.07
CA ARG A 19 10.55 2.55 5.47
C ARG A 19 11.82 1.99 6.09
N ALA A 20 11.78 1.51 7.33
CA ALA A 20 12.96 1.02 8.04
C ALA A 20 13.62 -0.18 7.33
N TRP A 21 12.89 -0.86 6.44
CA TRP A 21 13.32 -2.12 5.81
C TRP A 21 13.58 -2.00 4.29
N LEU A 22 13.63 -0.77 3.77
CA LEU A 22 13.78 -0.55 2.33
C LEU A 22 15.20 -0.86 1.82
N GLY A 23 16.22 -0.57 2.63
CA GLY A 23 17.62 -0.64 2.17
C GLY A 23 17.82 0.25 0.94
N GLU A 24 18.32 -0.33 -0.15
CA GLU A 24 18.51 0.37 -1.44
C GLU A 24 17.25 0.41 -2.33
N ARG A 25 16.17 -0.27 -1.92
CA ARG A 25 14.94 -0.35 -2.72
C ARG A 25 14.05 0.86 -2.52
N THR A 26 13.24 1.17 -3.51
CA THR A 26 12.18 2.17 -3.35
C THR A 26 10.94 1.54 -2.75
N LEU A 27 10.15 2.33 -2.03
CA LEU A 27 8.87 1.87 -1.48
C LEU A 27 7.92 1.39 -2.58
N ALA A 28 7.92 2.06 -3.74
CA ALA A 28 7.11 1.68 -4.89
C ALA A 28 7.48 0.30 -5.42
N ALA A 29 8.77 0.02 -5.61
CA ALA A 29 9.25 -1.29 -6.05
C ALA A 29 8.82 -2.41 -5.09
N CYS A 30 8.98 -2.20 -3.77
CA CYS A 30 8.53 -3.18 -2.78
C CYS A 30 7.01 -3.40 -2.81
N VAL A 31 6.21 -2.36 -3.08
CA VAL A 31 4.76 -2.50 -3.24
C VAL A 31 4.41 -3.24 -4.52
N GLU A 32 5.09 -2.99 -5.64
CA GLU A 32 4.91 -3.75 -6.89
C GLU A 32 5.23 -5.24 -6.69
N GLU A 33 6.35 -5.55 -6.03
CA GLU A 33 6.72 -6.93 -5.67
C GLU A 33 5.66 -7.59 -4.78
N ALA A 34 5.14 -6.87 -3.78
CA ALA A 34 4.09 -7.38 -2.90
C ALA A 34 2.79 -7.65 -3.66
N LEU A 35 2.39 -6.76 -4.56
CA LEU A 35 1.21 -6.93 -5.42
C LEU A 35 1.39 -8.13 -6.36
N ALA A 36 2.57 -8.25 -7.00
CA ALA A 36 2.91 -9.40 -7.85
C ALA A 36 2.94 -10.72 -7.06
N GLY A 37 3.33 -10.67 -5.79
CA GLY A 37 3.32 -11.80 -4.84
C GLY A 37 1.93 -12.16 -4.30
N GLY A 38 0.88 -11.43 -4.70
CA GLY A 38 -0.51 -11.75 -4.33
C GLY A 38 -1.04 -11.00 -3.11
N ALA A 39 -0.42 -9.88 -2.71
CA ALA A 39 -1.01 -9.01 -1.69
C ALA A 39 -2.40 -8.54 -2.14
N THR A 40 -3.40 -8.69 -1.26
CA THR A 40 -4.80 -8.37 -1.56
C THR A 40 -5.27 -7.08 -0.92
N PHE A 41 -4.43 -6.44 -0.10
CA PHE A 41 -4.63 -5.12 0.48
C PHE A 41 -3.27 -4.45 0.74
N VAL A 42 -3.18 -3.13 0.54
CA VAL A 42 -1.98 -2.34 0.86
C VAL A 42 -2.31 -1.15 1.78
N GLN A 43 -1.50 -0.95 2.81
CA GLN A 43 -1.52 0.26 3.64
C GLN A 43 -0.19 0.99 3.58
N LEU A 44 -0.26 2.28 3.22
CA LEU A 44 0.82 3.22 3.50
C LEU A 44 0.74 3.65 4.96
N ARG A 45 1.78 3.37 5.72
CA ARG A 45 1.90 3.71 7.15
C ARG A 45 3.10 4.60 7.38
N GLU A 46 2.86 5.82 7.87
CA GLU A 46 3.91 6.82 8.13
C GLU A 46 3.62 7.68 9.36
N LYS A 47 4.17 7.30 10.51
CA LYS A 47 3.96 8.02 11.78
C LYS A 47 4.75 9.31 11.93
N GLU A 48 5.93 9.38 11.32
CA GLU A 48 6.92 10.42 11.60
C GLU A 48 7.17 11.34 10.41
N ALA A 49 6.55 11.05 9.26
CA ALA A 49 6.75 11.84 8.05
C ALA A 49 5.84 13.08 8.02
N PRO A 50 6.32 14.23 7.51
CA PRO A 50 5.46 15.36 7.22
C PRO A 50 4.32 14.96 6.28
N ARG A 51 3.12 15.50 6.51
CA ARG A 51 1.91 15.19 5.72
C ARG A 51 2.13 15.37 4.21
N ALA A 52 2.91 16.37 3.80
CA ALA A 52 3.25 16.58 2.39
C ALA A 52 4.01 15.39 1.77
N GLU A 53 4.95 14.79 2.50
CA GLU A 53 5.66 13.59 2.05
C GLU A 53 4.73 12.38 1.98
N VAL A 54 3.86 12.21 2.98
CA VAL A 54 2.85 11.13 2.97
C VAL A 54 1.96 11.24 1.74
N VAL A 55 1.52 12.45 1.38
CA VAL A 55 0.70 12.68 0.18
C VAL A 55 1.48 12.36 -1.10
N LEU A 56 2.75 12.76 -1.19
CA LEU A 56 3.60 12.43 -2.34
C LEU A 56 3.75 10.91 -2.51
N ARG A 57 4.02 10.19 -1.42
CA ARG A 57 4.11 8.72 -1.44
C ARG A 57 2.78 8.08 -1.79
N ALA A 58 1.68 8.52 -1.18
CA ALA A 58 0.35 8.02 -1.49
C ALA A 58 0.00 8.19 -2.97
N ARG A 59 0.37 9.33 -3.58
CA ARG A 59 0.18 9.59 -5.01
C ARG A 59 1.03 8.66 -5.90
N ALA A 60 2.21 8.25 -5.44
CA ALA A 60 3.04 7.30 -6.15
C ALA A 60 2.49 5.86 -6.06
N LEU A 61 1.96 5.45 -4.90
CA LEU A 61 1.53 4.07 -4.64
C LEU A 61 0.08 3.77 -5.06
N ALA A 62 -0.82 4.75 -4.97
CA ALA A 62 -2.23 4.54 -5.28
C ALA A 62 -2.50 4.07 -6.72
N PRO A 63 -1.80 4.56 -7.77
CA PRO A 63 -1.95 4.04 -9.13
C PRO A 63 -1.57 2.57 -9.25
N LEU A 64 -0.52 2.12 -8.56
CA LEU A 64 -0.04 0.74 -8.59
C LEU A 64 -1.09 -0.21 -8.01
N CYS A 65 -1.61 0.13 -6.83
CA CYS A 65 -2.65 -0.67 -6.17
C CYS A 65 -3.95 -0.68 -6.99
N ARG A 66 -4.32 0.47 -7.58
CA ARG A 66 -5.50 0.56 -8.46
C ARG A 66 -5.34 -0.32 -9.70
N ALA A 67 -4.18 -0.32 -10.34
CA ALA A 67 -3.90 -1.16 -11.51
C ALA A 67 -3.99 -2.65 -11.17
N ALA A 68 -3.58 -3.04 -9.96
CA ALA A 68 -3.71 -4.40 -9.45
C ALA A 68 -5.12 -4.76 -8.93
N GLY A 69 -6.07 -3.81 -8.90
CA GLY A 69 -7.41 -4.03 -8.33
C GLY A 69 -7.41 -4.18 -6.80
N VAL A 70 -6.33 -3.79 -6.14
CA VAL A 70 -6.11 -3.98 -4.70
C VAL A 70 -6.47 -2.69 -3.94
N PRO A 71 -7.27 -2.77 -2.86
CA PRO A 71 -7.56 -1.60 -2.02
C PRO A 71 -6.29 -1.02 -1.39
N PHE A 72 -6.24 0.30 -1.35
CA PHE A 72 -5.14 1.07 -0.78
C PHE A 72 -5.66 2.03 0.29
N VAL A 73 -5.03 2.04 1.45
CA VAL A 73 -5.34 2.97 2.54
C VAL A 73 -4.09 3.72 2.99
N VAL A 74 -4.27 4.97 3.40
CA VAL A 74 -3.22 5.78 4.03
C VAL A 74 -3.56 5.91 5.51
N ASN A 75 -2.63 5.52 6.37
CA ASN A 75 -2.71 5.66 7.81
C ASN A 75 -1.64 6.65 8.29
N ASP A 76 -2.07 7.54 9.19
CA ASP A 76 -1.21 8.48 9.93
C ASP A 76 -0.50 7.83 11.13
#